data_AF-R1E370-F1
#
_entry.id   AF-R1E370-F1
#
_cell.length_a   1.000
_cell.length_b   1.000
_cell.length_c   1.000
_cell.angle_alpha   90.00
_cell.angle_beta   90.00
_cell.angle_gamma   90.00
#
_symmetry.space_group_name_H-M   'P 1'
#
loop_
_entity.id
_entity.type
_entity.pdbx_description
1 polymer ?
#
loop_
_entity_poly.entity_id
_entity_poly.type
_entity_poly.pdbx_seq_one_letter_code
_entity_poly.pdbx_strand_id
1 'polypeptide(L)'
;MARFLQREGALKFFFNALKFFFALVPCLGEPTPLQRAAGGEGEAAALIRRAAAPWSPASHSLFPAPARECAVMVMRIGYQIAFSPPDDAEARPDRSALSDVWREHVLPHAVAR
;
A
#
# COMPACT_ATOMS: atom_id res chain seq x y z
N MET A 1 -22.20 3.40 24.30
CA MET A 1 -20.74 3.47 24.59
C MET A 1 -19.94 2.26 24.09
N ALA A 2 -20.45 1.02 24.18
CA ALA A 2 -19.70 -0.19 23.81
C ALA A 2 -19.35 -0.38 22.31
N ARG A 3 -20.05 0.26 21.35
CA ARG A 3 -19.74 0.14 19.91
C ARG A 3 -18.62 1.06 19.41
N PHE A 4 -18.23 2.08 20.18
CA PHE A 4 -17.19 3.04 19.79
C PHE A 4 -15.78 2.47 20.07
N LEU A 5 -15.63 1.75 21.19
CA LEU A 5 -14.37 1.13 21.61
C LEU A 5 -13.93 -0.05 20.72
N GLN A 6 -14.88 -0.77 20.08
CA GLN A 6 -14.58 -1.84 19.13
C GLN A 6 -13.95 -1.32 17.81
N ARG A 7 -14.31 -0.09 17.40
CA ARG A 7 -13.82 0.54 16.16
C ARG A 7 -12.39 1.05 16.30
N GLU A 8 -12.02 1.56 17.48
CA GLU A 8 -10.65 2.02 17.74
C GLU A 8 -9.65 0.87 17.87
N GLY A 9 -10.07 -0.28 18.40
CA GLY A 9 -9.25 -1.48 18.48
C GLY A 9 -8.90 -2.06 17.11
N ALA A 10 -9.86 -2.07 16.18
CA ALA A 10 -9.66 -2.56 14.81
C ALA A 10 -8.76 -1.62 13.98
N LEU A 11 -8.91 -0.30 14.11
CA LEU A 11 -8.02 0.66 13.45
C LEU A 11 -6.59 0.59 14.01
N LYS A 12 -6.43 0.48 15.34
CA LYS A 12 -5.11 0.30 15.96
C LYS A 12 -4.45 -1.01 15.51
N PHE A 13 -5.21 -2.08 15.34
CA PHE A 13 -4.70 -3.36 14.82
C PHE A 13 -4.31 -3.26 13.34
N PHE A 14 -5.10 -2.57 12.51
CA PHE A 14 -4.80 -2.34 11.09
C PHE A 14 -3.55 -1.45 10.90
N PHE A 15 -3.42 -0.38 11.69
CA PHE A 15 -2.22 0.47 11.68
C PHE A 15 -0.98 -0.20 12.30
N ASN A 16 -1.13 -1.04 13.33
CA ASN A 16 0.00 -1.83 13.88
C ASN A 16 0.43 -2.95 12.93
N ALA A 17 -0.50 -3.61 12.24
CA ALA A 17 -0.19 -4.60 11.22
C ALA A 17 0.54 -3.97 10.03
N LEU A 18 0.16 -2.75 9.63
CA LEU A 18 0.87 -1.99 8.59
C LEU A 18 2.27 -1.57 9.04
N LYS A 19 2.44 -1.16 10.30
CA LYS A 19 3.76 -0.89 10.90
C LYS A 19 4.65 -2.12 10.96
N PHE A 20 4.12 -3.29 11.29
CA PHE A 20 4.90 -4.53 11.34
C PHE A 20 5.32 -5.04 9.96
N PHE A 21 4.53 -4.77 8.92
CA PHE A 21 4.92 -5.07 7.53
C PHE A 21 6.01 -4.12 7.01
N PHE A 22 6.08 -2.89 7.55
CA PHE A 22 7.08 -1.87 7.21
C PHE A 22 8.36 -1.88 8.07
N ALA A 23 8.37 -2.60 9.18
CA ALA A 23 9.45 -2.58 10.17
C ALA A 23 10.58 -3.59 9.89
N LEU A 24 10.87 -3.91 8.63
CA LEU A 24 12.23 -4.33 8.25
C LEU A 24 13.08 -3.06 8.14
N VAL A 25 13.41 -2.49 9.30
CA VAL A 25 14.48 -1.51 9.43
C VAL A 25 15.71 -2.13 8.78
N PRO A 26 16.32 -1.50 7.75
CA PRO A 26 17.59 -1.98 7.25
C PRO A 26 18.57 -1.89 8.42
N CYS A 27 19.13 -3.03 8.83
CA CYS A 27 20.32 -3.06 9.67
C CYS A 27 21.32 -2.09 9.04
N LEU A 28 21.59 -0.97 9.72
CA LEU A 28 22.41 0.13 9.20
C LEU A 28 23.76 -0.39 8.70
N GLY A 29 23.90 -0.53 7.38
CA GLY A 29 25.17 -0.90 6.71
C GLY A 29 25.07 -2.02 5.67
N GLU A 30 24.04 -2.87 5.72
CA GLU A 30 23.94 -3.98 4.76
C GLU A 30 23.30 -3.55 3.44
N PRO A 31 23.83 -3.97 2.28
CA PRO A 31 23.23 -3.66 0.99
C PRO A 31 21.84 -4.27 0.90
N THR A 32 20.88 -3.47 0.43
CA THR A 32 19.50 -3.92 0.21
C THR A 32 19.49 -5.12 -0.75
N PRO A 33 18.45 -5.98 -0.72
CA PRO A 33 18.32 -7.08 -1.67
C PRO A 33 18.45 -6.61 -3.13
N LEU A 34 17.96 -5.41 -3.46
CA LEU A 34 18.10 -4.82 -4.78
C LEU A 34 19.54 -4.40 -5.10
N GLN A 35 20.25 -3.80 -4.15
CA GLN A 35 21.68 -3.45 -4.31
C GLN A 35 22.53 -4.71 -4.53
N ARG A 36 22.27 -5.79 -3.78
CA ARG A 36 22.92 -7.08 -3.99
C ARG A 36 22.60 -7.69 -5.36
N ALA A 37 21.34 -7.62 -5.78
CA ALA A 37 20.91 -8.11 -7.08
C ALA A 37 21.45 -7.28 -8.27
N ALA A 38 21.88 -6.03 -8.06
CA ALA A 38 22.44 -5.22 -9.14
C ALA A 38 23.78 -5.77 -9.67
N GLY A 39 24.63 -6.30 -8.78
CA GLY A 39 25.91 -6.94 -9.14
C GLY A 39 25.87 -8.47 -9.18
N GLY A 40 24.74 -9.09 -8.85
CA GLY A 40 24.58 -10.54 -8.77
C GLY A 40 24.13 -11.19 -10.08
N GLU A 41 24.70 -12.36 -10.37
CA GLU A 41 24.26 -13.25 -11.45
C GLU A 41 23.27 -14.32 -10.92
N GLY A 42 22.51 -14.93 -11.83
CA GLY A 42 21.58 -16.01 -11.52
C GLY A 42 20.10 -15.62 -11.39
N GLU A 43 19.25 -16.63 -11.25
CA GLU A 43 17.79 -16.52 -11.32
C GLU A 43 17.21 -15.64 -10.19
N ALA A 44 17.74 -15.75 -8.97
CA ALA A 44 17.29 -14.95 -7.84
C ALA A 44 17.55 -13.45 -8.05
N ALA A 45 18.74 -13.08 -8.54
CA ALA A 45 19.08 -11.69 -8.84
C ALA A 45 18.23 -11.16 -10.00
N ALA A 46 17.98 -11.98 -11.03
CA ALA A 46 17.07 -11.63 -12.12
C ALA A 46 15.63 -11.41 -11.64
N LEU A 47 15.12 -12.24 -10.72
CA LEU A 47 13.79 -12.11 -10.15
C LEU A 47 13.65 -10.84 -9.31
N ILE A 48 14.65 -10.51 -8.48
CA ILE A 48 14.68 -9.28 -7.68
C ILE A 48 14.66 -8.04 -8.60
N ARG A 49 15.48 -8.03 -9.66
CA ARG A 49 15.47 -6.91 -10.63
C ARG A 49 14.12 -6.77 -11.34
N ARG A 50 13.48 -7.89 -11.73
CA ARG A 50 12.14 -7.89 -12.34
C ARG A 50 11.06 -7.40 -11.38
N ALA A 51 11.13 -7.79 -10.10
CA ALA A 51 10.20 -7.33 -9.07
C ALA A 51 10.39 -5.84 -8.71
N ALA A 52 11.62 -5.31 -8.86
CA ALA A 52 11.92 -3.91 -8.59
C ALA A 52 11.46 -2.93 -9.69
N ALA A 53 11.25 -3.43 -10.91
CA ALA A 53 10.71 -2.65 -12.02
C ALA A 53 9.35 -2.00 -11.67
N PRO A 54 8.90 -0.97 -12.41
CA PRO A 54 7.53 -0.48 -12.29
C PRO A 54 6.51 -1.62 -12.38
N TRP A 55 5.47 -1.55 -11.56
CA TRP A 55 4.43 -2.57 -11.56
C TRP A 55 3.73 -2.63 -12.92
N SER A 56 3.53 -3.85 -13.42
CA SER A 56 2.87 -4.13 -14.70
C SER A 56 2.14 -5.46 -14.62
N PRO A 57 1.23 -5.79 -15.56
CA PRO A 57 0.64 -7.12 -15.63
C PRO A 57 1.67 -8.26 -15.68
N ALA A 58 2.83 -8.02 -16.32
CA ALA A 58 3.92 -8.99 -16.44
C ALA A 58 4.69 -9.23 -15.13
N SER A 59 4.70 -8.26 -14.22
CA SER A 59 5.31 -8.39 -12.89
C SER A 59 4.29 -8.67 -11.77
N HIS A 60 2.99 -8.60 -12.07
CA HIS A 60 1.92 -8.77 -11.09
C HIS A 60 2.02 -10.09 -10.32
N SER A 61 2.28 -11.21 -11.02
CA SER A 61 2.37 -12.54 -10.41
C SER A 61 3.61 -12.74 -9.53
N LEU A 62 4.61 -11.87 -9.62
CA LEU A 62 5.82 -11.93 -8.79
C LEU A 62 5.56 -11.54 -7.33
N PHE A 63 4.45 -10.84 -7.06
CA PHE A 63 4.08 -10.40 -5.71
C PHE A 63 3.18 -11.43 -5.02
N PRO A 64 3.28 -11.62 -3.70
CA PRO A 64 2.41 -12.52 -2.95
C PRO A 64 0.92 -12.16 -3.10
N ALA A 65 0.03 -13.16 -3.05
CA ALA A 65 -1.41 -12.95 -3.21
C ALA A 65 -2.01 -11.86 -2.30
N PRO A 66 -1.67 -11.79 -0.99
CA PRO A 66 -2.19 -10.74 -0.12
C PRO A 66 -1.79 -9.32 -0.56
N ALA A 67 -0.57 -9.14 -1.09
CA ALA A 67 -0.10 -7.85 -1.59
C ALA A 67 -0.87 -7.43 -2.84
N ARG A 68 -1.19 -8.38 -3.73
CA ARG A 68 -1.99 -8.13 -4.94
C ARG A 68 -3.42 -7.76 -4.60
N GLU A 69 -4.03 -8.45 -3.64
CA GLU A 69 -5.39 -8.15 -3.15
C GLU A 69 -5.47 -6.75 -2.51
N CYS A 70 -4.48 -6.41 -1.69
CA CYS A 70 -4.35 -5.08 -1.10
C CYS A 70 -4.23 -3.99 -2.19
N ALA A 71 -3.37 -4.20 -3.19
CA ALA A 71 -3.21 -3.26 -4.30
C ALA A 71 -4.52 -3.04 -5.07
N VAL A 72 -5.29 -4.10 -5.34
CA VAL A 72 -6.62 -4.00 -5.99
C VAL A 72 -7.61 -3.24 -5.11
N MET A 73 -7.62 -3.48 -3.80
CA MET A 73 -8.48 -2.76 -2.86
C MET A 73 -8.16 -1.27 -2.83
N VAL A 74 -6.88 -0.90 -2.69
CA VAL A 74 -6.42 0.50 -2.70
C VAL A 74 -6.80 1.19 -4.00
N MET A 75 -6.58 0.53 -5.15
CA MET A 75 -6.96 1.07 -6.46
C MET A 75 -8.47 1.31 -6.56
N ARG A 76 -9.30 0.38 -6.12
CA ARG A 76 -10.78 0.51 -6.15
C ARG A 76 -11.26 1.67 -5.30
N ILE A 77 -10.72 1.83 -4.09
CA ILE A 77 -11.09 2.94 -3.20
C ILE A 77 -10.68 4.28 -3.84
N GLY A 78 -9.44 4.38 -4.34
CA GLY A 78 -8.97 5.58 -5.03
C GLY A 78 -9.82 5.93 -6.26
N TYR A 79 -10.21 4.93 -7.05
CA TYR A 79 -11.13 5.10 -8.18
C TYR A 79 -12.48 5.66 -7.73
N GLN A 80 -13.06 5.10 -6.66
CA GLN A 80 -14.34 5.60 -6.15
C GLN A 80 -14.22 7.04 -5.62
N ILE A 81 -13.16 7.40 -4.93
CA ILE A 81 -12.93 8.79 -4.48
C ILE A 81 -12.82 9.72 -5.70
N ALA A 82 -12.11 9.29 -6.75
CA ALA A 82 -11.91 10.07 -7.96
C ALA A 82 -13.15 10.17 -8.86
N PHE A 83 -14.02 9.17 -8.92
CA PHE A 83 -15.08 9.11 -9.94
C PHE A 83 -16.50 8.88 -9.40
N SER A 84 -16.71 8.85 -8.08
CA SER A 84 -18.08 8.75 -7.54
C SER A 84 -18.91 9.96 -7.97
N PRO A 85 -20.12 9.76 -8.52
CA PRO A 85 -21.02 10.86 -8.83
C PRO A 85 -21.40 11.61 -7.54
N PRO A 86 -21.68 12.92 -7.65
CA PRO A 86 -22.28 13.68 -6.57
C PRO A 86 -23.73 13.20 -6.40
N ASP A 87 -23.98 12.32 -5.43
CA ASP A 87 -25.33 12.11 -4.91
C ASP A 87 -25.53 13.05 -3.72
N ASP A 88 -26.70 13.68 -3.71
CA ASP A 88 -27.38 14.45 -2.66
C ASP A 88 -26.45 15.07 -1.60
N ALA A 89 -26.20 16.37 -1.78
CA ALA A 89 -25.19 17.17 -1.10
C ALA A 89 -25.24 17.23 0.45
N GLU A 90 -26.22 16.61 1.10
CA GLU A 90 -26.47 16.79 2.54
C GLU A 90 -25.71 15.83 3.47
N ALA A 91 -25.09 14.75 2.99
CA ALA A 91 -24.53 13.72 3.88
C ALA A 91 -23.07 13.29 3.66
N ARG A 92 -22.35 13.79 2.63
CA ARG A 92 -20.95 13.36 2.36
C ARG A 92 -19.93 14.38 2.86
N PRO A 93 -18.78 13.93 3.42
CA PRO A 93 -17.62 14.80 3.58
C PRO A 93 -17.24 15.42 2.23
N ASP A 94 -16.74 16.66 2.25
CA ASP A 94 -16.23 17.33 1.06
C ASP A 94 -15.29 16.39 0.30
N ARG A 95 -15.63 16.10 -0.97
CA ARG A 95 -14.86 15.21 -1.83
C ARG A 95 -13.41 15.67 -1.98
N SER A 96 -13.18 16.98 -1.92
CA SER A 96 -11.85 17.57 -1.95
C SER A 96 -11.08 17.14 -0.70
N ALA A 97 -11.67 17.30 0.49
CA ALA A 97 -11.09 16.84 1.75
C ALA A 97 -10.82 15.32 1.77
N LEU A 98 -11.72 14.49 1.23
CA LEU A 98 -11.47 13.04 1.13
C LEU A 98 -10.33 12.72 0.14
N SER A 99 -10.23 13.47 -0.96
CA SER A 99 -9.14 13.33 -1.93
C SER A 99 -7.80 13.76 -1.33
N ASP A 100 -7.79 14.83 -0.54
CA ASP A 100 -6.59 15.35 0.14
C ASP A 100 -6.11 14.37 1.21
N VAL A 101 -7.02 13.91 2.09
CA VAL A 101 -6.71 12.85 3.07
C VAL A 101 -6.17 11.59 2.38
N TRP A 102 -6.77 11.19 1.26
CA TRP A 102 -6.30 10.04 0.49
C TRP A 102 -4.87 10.24 -0.05
N ARG A 103 -4.57 11.42 -0.61
CA ARG A 103 -3.25 11.72 -1.20
C ARG A 103 -2.17 11.96 -0.16
N GLU A 104 -2.50 12.63 0.94
CA GLU A 104 -1.54 13.08 1.94
C GLU A 104 -1.30 12.04 3.05
N HIS A 105 -2.30 11.21 3.35
CA HIS A 105 -2.23 10.27 4.48
C HIS A 105 -2.38 8.81 4.09
N VAL A 106 -3.09 8.46 3.01
CA VAL A 106 -3.28 7.04 2.64
C VAL A 106 -2.24 6.57 1.63
N LEU A 107 -2.11 7.28 0.51
CA LEU A 107 -1.18 6.89 -0.56
C LEU A 107 0.27 6.70 -0.09
N PRO A 108 0.86 7.58 0.73
CA PRO A 108 2.26 7.42 1.16
C PRO A 108 2.53 6.10 1.89
N HIS A 109 1.54 5.56 2.60
CA HIS A 109 1.66 4.29 3.30
C HIS A 109 1.29 3.09 2.42
N ALA A 110 0.43 3.29 1.42
CA ALA A 110 0.00 2.22 0.51
C ALA A 110 1.01 1.94 -0.61
N VAL A 111 1.80 2.93 -1.02
CA VAL A 111 2.74 2.83 -2.16
C VAL A 111 4.21 2.71 -1.75
N ALA A 112 4.52 2.92 -0.47
CA ALA A 112 5.88 2.73 0.00
C ALA A 112 6.27 1.24 -0.14
N ARG A 113 7.55 0.99 -0.43
CA ARG A 113 8.13 -0.33 -0.71
C ARG A 113 9.15 -0.69 0.36
#